data_AF-A0A6J4CXI3-F1
#
_entry.id   AF-A0A6J4CXI3-F1
#
_cell.length_a   1.000
_cell.length_b   1.000
_cell.length_c   1.000
_cell.angle_alpha   90.00
_cell.angle_beta   90.00
_cell.angle_gamma   90.00
#
_symmetry.space_group_name_H-M   'P 1'
#
loop_
_entity.id
_entity.type
_entity.pdbx_description
1 polymer ?
#
loop_
_entity_poly.entity_id
_entity_poly.type
_entity_poly.pdbx_seq_one_letter_code
_entity_poly.pdbx_strand_id
1 'polypeptide(L)'
;MHYLLSFLLSFFMFAKASTQDDSFITLLEYGKELYHNPRNISCAKCHGELGEEKIITRYTTANNQERIFKAPPIYNLDFERFSKALFSGKSIMPRYNLTPDEIRAIYYYITSTHSKKD
;
A
#
# COMPACT_ATOMS: atom_id res chain seq x y z
N MET A 1 8.59 -33.87 47.41
CA MET A 1 8.30 -34.40 46.04
C MET A 1 7.32 -33.54 45.24
N HIS A 2 6.34 -32.86 45.84
CA HIS A 2 5.42 -31.95 45.11
C HIS A 2 6.11 -30.71 44.51
N TYR A 3 7.10 -30.12 45.19
CA TYR A 3 7.84 -28.96 44.68
C TYR A 3 8.75 -29.28 43.48
N LEU A 4 9.23 -30.52 43.35
CA LEU A 4 10.06 -30.98 42.22
C LEU A 4 9.22 -31.14 40.94
N LEU A 5 7.96 -31.58 41.08
CA LEU A 5 7.01 -31.65 39.97
C LEU A 5 6.57 -30.24 39.52
N SER A 6 6.34 -29.33 40.48
CA SER A 6 5.95 -27.94 40.21
C SER A 6 7.07 -27.13 39.53
N PHE A 7 8.33 -27.40 39.87
CA PHE A 7 9.50 -26.77 39.24
C PHE A 7 9.70 -27.26 37.79
N LEU A 8 9.47 -28.54 37.52
CA LEU A 8 9.51 -29.10 36.16
C LEU A 8 8.37 -28.55 35.27
N LEU A 9 7.19 -28.31 35.83
CA LEU A 9 6.06 -27.73 35.10
C LEU A 9 6.29 -26.25 34.71
N SER A 10 7.00 -25.50 35.56
CA SER A 10 7.34 -24.09 35.30
C SER A 10 8.44 -23.94 34.25
N PHE A 11 9.37 -24.91 34.16
CA PHE A 11 10.42 -24.92 33.13
C PHE A 11 9.88 -25.19 31.72
N PHE A 12 8.82 -26.01 31.60
CA PHE A 12 8.20 -26.31 30.30
C PHE A 12 7.42 -25.12 29.70
N MET A 13 6.96 -24.18 30.54
CA MET A 13 6.27 -22.95 30.12
C MET A 13 7.22 -21.90 29.53
N PHE A 14 8.51 -21.91 29.89
CA PHE A 14 9.50 -20.97 29.36
C PHE A 14 10.16 -21.43 28.05
N ALA A 15 10.04 -22.71 27.69
CA ALA A 15 10.64 -23.27 26.47
C ALA A 15 9.86 -22.94 25.17
N LYS A 16 8.65 -22.36 25.27
CA LYS A 16 7.91 -21.80 24.14
C LYS A 16 8.19 -20.30 23.94
N ALA A 17 9.44 -19.88 24.11
CA ALA A 17 9.88 -18.59 23.59
C ALA A 17 9.82 -18.67 22.06
N SER A 18 8.79 -18.03 21.51
CA SER A 18 8.50 -17.74 20.10
C SER A 18 9.70 -17.86 19.16
N THR A 19 9.58 -18.73 18.15
CA THR A 19 10.30 -18.59 16.89
C THR A 19 9.85 -17.26 16.27
N GLN A 20 10.63 -16.19 16.42
CA GLN A 20 10.47 -15.03 15.54
C GLN A 20 10.79 -15.53 14.13
N ASP A 21 9.78 -15.56 13.28
CA ASP A 21 9.96 -15.73 11.85
C ASP A 21 10.65 -14.46 11.35
N ASP A 22 11.97 -14.51 11.17
CA ASP A 22 12.76 -13.43 10.56
C ASP A 22 12.50 -13.32 9.05
N SER A 23 11.28 -13.66 8.60
CA SER A 23 10.87 -13.52 7.21
C SER A 23 10.77 -12.02 6.90
N PHE A 24 11.72 -11.54 6.11
CA PHE A 24 11.64 -10.20 5.52
C PHE A 24 10.31 -10.04 4.79
N ILE A 25 9.69 -8.86 4.90
CA ILE A 25 8.48 -8.54 4.12
C ILE A 25 8.74 -8.77 2.63
N THR A 26 7.76 -9.35 1.95
CA THR A 26 7.84 -9.57 0.51
C THR A 26 7.78 -8.24 -0.24
N LEU A 27 8.27 -8.19 -1.49
CA LEU A 27 8.15 -7.01 -2.34
C LEU A 27 6.68 -6.58 -2.53
N LEU A 28 5.76 -7.56 -2.56
CA LEU A 28 4.33 -7.31 -2.65
C LEU A 28 3.79 -6.60 -1.41
N GLU A 29 4.15 -7.08 -0.21
CA GLU A 29 3.76 -6.48 1.07
C GLU A 29 4.39 -5.11 1.25
N TYR A 30 5.67 -4.97 0.92
CA TYR A 30 6.35 -3.68 0.96
C TYR A 30 5.69 -2.65 0.04
N GLY A 31 5.39 -3.05 -1.21
CA GLY A 31 4.67 -2.21 -2.16
C GLY A 31 3.26 -1.84 -1.70
N LYS A 32 2.54 -2.76 -1.05
CA LYS A 32 1.24 -2.52 -0.45
C LYS A 32 1.33 -1.47 0.66
N GLU A 33 2.23 -1.64 1.62
CA GLU A 33 2.37 -0.69 2.74
C GLU A 33 2.78 0.70 2.25
N LEU A 34 3.72 0.77 1.29
CA LEU A 34 4.07 2.02 0.63
C LEU A 34 2.90 2.65 -0.14
N TYR A 35 2.05 1.87 -0.81
CA TYR A 35 0.88 2.42 -1.51
C TYR A 35 -0.12 3.06 -0.52
N HIS A 36 -0.27 2.46 0.65
CA HIS A 36 -1.15 2.97 1.69
C HIS A 36 -0.55 4.14 2.47
N ASN A 37 0.77 4.23 2.56
CA ASN A 37 1.45 5.29 3.29
C ASN A 37 2.80 5.69 2.64
N PRO A 38 2.80 6.28 1.43
CA PRO A 38 4.04 6.58 0.72
C PRO A 38 4.82 7.70 1.41
N ARG A 39 4.11 8.72 1.92
CA ARG A 39 4.55 9.82 2.80
C ARG A 39 3.33 10.55 3.37
N ASN A 40 2.57 9.91 4.27
CA ASN A 40 1.39 10.48 4.98
C ASN A 40 0.12 10.74 4.15
N ILE A 41 0.18 10.75 2.81
CA ILE A 41 -1.01 10.77 1.94
C ILE A 41 -1.09 9.48 1.15
N SER A 42 -1.96 8.57 1.60
CA SER A 42 -2.27 7.31 0.94
C SER A 42 -2.66 7.49 -0.53
N CYS A 43 -2.07 6.69 -1.42
CA CYS A 43 -2.46 6.63 -2.82
C CYS A 43 -3.91 6.12 -2.96
N ALA A 44 -4.30 5.14 -2.13
CA ALA A 44 -5.63 4.52 -2.14
C ALA A 44 -6.78 5.49 -1.87
N LYS A 45 -6.50 6.58 -1.15
CA LYS A 45 -7.48 7.67 -0.96
C LYS A 45 -7.94 8.26 -2.29
N CYS A 46 -7.06 8.33 -3.29
CA CYS A 46 -7.36 8.89 -4.60
C CYS A 46 -7.52 7.83 -5.70
N HIS A 47 -6.82 6.69 -5.64
CA HIS A 47 -6.78 5.69 -6.71
C HIS A 47 -7.37 4.33 -6.32
N GLY A 48 -8.21 4.24 -5.27
CA GLY A 48 -8.79 2.95 -4.85
C GLY A 48 -7.76 1.98 -4.27
N GLU A 49 -8.20 0.84 -3.75
CA GLU A 49 -7.32 -0.10 -3.06
C GLU A 49 -6.32 -0.77 -4.01
N LEU A 50 -6.71 -0.97 -5.28
CA LEU A 50 -5.90 -1.65 -6.29
C LEU A 50 -5.58 -0.75 -7.48
N GLY A 51 -5.62 0.58 -7.31
CA GLY A 51 -5.29 1.50 -8.41
C GLY A 51 -6.46 1.70 -9.39
N GLU A 52 -7.71 1.49 -8.98
CA GLU A 52 -8.89 1.74 -9.79
C GLU A 52 -9.21 3.24 -9.97
N GLU A 53 -10.15 3.53 -10.88
CA GLU A 53 -10.76 4.86 -10.95
C GLU A 53 -11.50 5.18 -9.64
N LYS A 54 -11.37 6.42 -9.16
CA LYS A 54 -12.12 6.89 -8.00
C LYS A 54 -12.56 8.33 -8.14
N ILE A 55 -13.82 8.59 -7.84
CA ILE A 55 -14.35 9.95 -7.68
C ILE A 55 -13.83 10.50 -6.34
N ILE A 56 -13.07 11.58 -6.40
CA ILE A 56 -12.51 12.24 -5.22
C ILE A 56 -13.51 13.24 -4.67
N THR A 57 -14.13 14.04 -5.54
CA THR A 57 -15.14 15.01 -5.12
C THR A 57 -16.10 15.39 -6.26
N ARG A 58 -17.26 15.92 -5.88
CA ARG A 58 -18.23 16.59 -6.76
C ARG A 58 -18.45 18.00 -6.24
N TYR A 59 -18.50 18.97 -7.13
CA TYR A 59 -18.77 20.36 -6.77
C TYR A 59 -19.56 21.07 -7.86
N THR A 60 -20.33 22.07 -7.46
CA THR A 60 -21.08 22.92 -8.37
C THR A 60 -20.31 24.21 -8.60
N THR A 61 -20.17 24.58 -9.87
CA THR A 61 -19.49 25.82 -10.27
C THR A 61 -20.45 27.01 -10.23
N ALA A 62 -19.93 28.24 -10.33
CA ALA A 62 -20.72 29.48 -10.22
C ALA A 62 -21.83 29.62 -11.28
N ASN A 63 -21.73 28.90 -12.40
CA ASN A 63 -22.75 28.86 -13.45
C ASN A 63 -23.74 27.68 -13.28
N ASN A 64 -23.85 27.10 -12.07
CA ASN A 64 -24.69 25.95 -11.73
C ASN A 64 -24.38 24.66 -12.50
N GLN A 65 -23.17 24.52 -13.06
CA GLN A 65 -22.74 23.25 -13.67
C GLN A 65 -22.08 22.36 -12.62
N GLU A 66 -22.54 21.11 -12.51
CA GLU A 66 -21.88 20.06 -11.73
C GLU A 66 -20.56 19.65 -12.40
N ARG A 67 -19.51 19.52 -11.59
CA ARG A 67 -18.21 19.01 -11.99
C ARG A 67 -17.80 17.86 -11.09
N ILE A 68 -17.25 16.82 -11.71
CA ILE A 68 -16.73 15.63 -11.02
C ILE A 68 -15.22 15.63 -11.15
N PHE A 69 -14.53 15.57 -10.02
CA PHE A 69 -13.08 15.37 -9.98
C PHE A 69 -12.78 13.92 -9.62
N LYS A 70 -12.08 13.22 -10.52
CA LYS A 70 -11.77 11.79 -10.38
C LYS A 70 -10.31 11.51 -10.72
N ALA A 71 -9.73 10.52 -10.05
CA ALA A 71 -8.43 9.99 -10.42
C ALA A 71 -8.61 8.83 -11.42
N PRO A 72 -7.78 8.74 -12.47
CA PRO A 72 -7.85 7.65 -13.44
C PRO A 72 -7.37 6.33 -12.83
N PRO A 73 -7.71 5.18 -13.44
CA PRO A 73 -7.10 3.91 -13.11
C PRO A 73 -5.59 3.94 -13.44
N ILE A 74 -4.79 3.25 -12.64
CA ILE A 74 -3.32 3.21 -12.73
C ILE A 74 -2.74 1.80 -12.85
N TYR A 75 -3.58 0.76 -12.78
CA TYR A 75 -3.15 -0.64 -12.86
C TYR A 75 -2.75 -1.11 -14.26
N ASN A 76 -3.09 -0.35 -15.29
CA ASN A 76 -2.81 -0.67 -16.69
C ASN A 76 -1.76 0.27 -17.33
N LEU A 77 -1.03 1.04 -16.52
CA LEU A 77 0.05 1.89 -16.99
C LEU A 77 1.33 1.08 -17.15
N ASP A 78 2.15 1.42 -18.14
CA ASP A 78 3.55 1.00 -18.16
C ASP A 78 4.34 1.70 -17.03
N PHE A 79 5.47 1.12 -16.66
CA PHE A 79 6.29 1.62 -15.55
C PHE A 79 6.80 3.06 -15.78
N GLU A 80 7.14 3.43 -17.01
CA GLU A 80 7.66 4.77 -17.32
C GLU A 80 6.60 5.84 -17.05
N ARG A 81 5.37 5.62 -17.55
CA ARG A 81 4.23 6.51 -17.33
C ARG A 81 3.86 6.57 -15.85
N PHE A 82 3.84 5.43 -15.17
CA PHE A 82 3.56 5.36 -13.74
C PHE A 82 4.58 6.18 -12.92
N SER A 83 5.86 5.95 -13.17
CA SER A 83 6.97 6.65 -12.50
C SER A 83 6.92 8.15 -12.76
N LYS A 84 6.74 8.55 -14.03
CA LYS A 84 6.65 9.97 -14.42
C LYS A 84 5.48 10.69 -13.74
N ALA A 85 4.34 10.02 -13.54
CA ALA A 85 3.18 10.60 -12.88
C ALA A 85 3.51 11.04 -11.44
N LEU A 86 4.25 10.22 -10.68
CA LEU A 86 4.66 10.51 -9.31
C LEU A 86 5.58 11.73 -9.20
N PHE A 87 6.42 11.99 -10.21
CA PHE A 87 7.28 13.17 -10.25
C PHE A 87 6.56 14.43 -10.74
N SER A 88 5.63 14.28 -11.68
CA SER A 88 4.98 15.41 -12.33
C SER A 88 4.03 16.19 -11.40
N GLY A 89 3.43 15.52 -10.40
CA GLY A 89 2.46 16.15 -9.48
C GLY A 89 1.27 16.75 -10.24
N LYS A 90 0.63 15.94 -11.10
CA LYS A 90 -0.45 16.41 -11.99
C LYS A 90 -1.70 16.79 -11.17
N SER A 91 -2.22 18.00 -11.40
CA SER A 91 -3.43 18.51 -10.75
C SER A 91 -3.32 18.54 -9.23
N ILE A 92 -4.10 17.73 -8.50
CA ILE A 92 -4.09 17.67 -7.03
C ILE A 92 -3.24 16.51 -6.49
N MET A 93 -2.64 15.72 -7.38
CA MET A 93 -1.82 14.58 -6.98
C MET A 93 -0.60 15.10 -6.22
N PRO A 94 -0.38 14.66 -4.97
CA PRO A 94 0.78 15.10 -4.19
C PRO A 94 2.08 14.59 -4.84
N ARG A 95 3.16 15.31 -4.58
CA ARG A 95 4.51 14.82 -4.89
C ARG A 95 5.01 13.97 -3.74
N TYR A 96 5.57 12.83 -4.06
CA TYR A 96 6.17 11.93 -3.08
C TYR A 96 7.69 11.95 -3.21
N ASN A 97 8.39 12.03 -2.08
CA ASN A 97 9.83 11.81 -2.04
C ASN A 97 10.08 10.29 -1.91
N LEU A 98 10.04 9.60 -3.04
CA LEU A 98 10.25 8.15 -3.14
C LEU A 98 11.50 7.85 -3.96
N THR A 99 12.22 6.82 -3.55
CA THR A 99 13.33 6.24 -4.30
C THR A 99 12.81 5.43 -5.50
N PRO A 100 13.64 5.19 -6.52
CA PRO A 100 13.25 4.34 -7.64
C PRO A 100 12.81 2.92 -7.24
N ASP A 101 13.38 2.35 -6.18
CA ASP A 101 12.98 1.04 -5.65
C ASP A 101 11.61 1.06 -4.97
N GLU A 102 11.32 2.10 -4.19
CA GLU A 102 9.99 2.30 -3.60
C GLU A 102 8.93 2.43 -4.70
N ILE A 103 9.22 3.18 -5.77
CA ILE A 103 8.32 3.32 -6.93
C ILE A 103 8.08 1.97 -7.61
N ARG A 104 9.14 1.17 -7.80
CA ARG A 104 9.03 -0.20 -8.34
C ARG A 104 8.19 -1.10 -7.46
N ALA A 105 8.34 -1.04 -6.14
CA ALA A 105 7.56 -1.84 -5.21
C ALA A 105 6.06 -1.52 -5.29
N ILE A 106 5.70 -0.22 -5.31
CA ILE A 106 4.30 0.19 -5.48
C ILE A 106 3.76 -0.27 -6.84
N TYR A 107 4.51 -0.08 -7.92
CA TYR A 107 4.11 -0.52 -9.25
C TYR A 107 3.87 -2.04 -9.30
N TYR A 108 4.78 -2.82 -8.69
CA TYR A 108 4.65 -4.27 -8.60
C TYR A 108 3.39 -4.70 -7.85
N TYR A 109 3.07 -4.05 -6.73
CA TYR A 109 1.83 -4.28 -5.99
C TYR A 109 0.59 -4.04 -6.84
N ILE A 110 0.54 -2.89 -7.52
CA ILE A 110 -0.63 -2.48 -8.32
C ILE A 110 -0.83 -3.39 -9.55
N THR A 111 0.22 -3.76 -10.24
CA THR A 111 0.12 -4.60 -11.46
C THR A 111 -0.12 -6.07 -11.13
N SER A 112 0.52 -6.61 -10.09
CA SER A 112 0.42 -8.03 -9.72
C SER A 112 -0.94 -8.41 -9.11
N THR A 113 -1.68 -7.44 -8.58
CA THR A 113 -3.01 -7.66 -8.01
C THR A 113 -4.12 -7.72 -9.07
N HIS A 114 -3.92 -7.06 -10.22
CA HIS A 114 -4.86 -7.15 -11.36
C HIS A 114 -4.61 -8.36 -12.25
N SER A 115 -3.36 -8.79 -12.44
CA SER A 115 -3.04 -10.01 -13.21
C SER A 115 -3.54 -11.32 -12.57
N LYS A 116 -4.01 -11.29 -11.32
CA LYS A 116 -4.56 -12.47 -10.61
C LYS A 116 -6.09 -12.56 -10.65
N LYS A 117 -6.77 -11.63 -11.33
CA LYS A 117 -8.24 -11.52 -11.29
C LYS A 117 -8.95 -12.02 -12.57
N ASP A 118 -8.22 -12.72 -13.44
CA ASP A 118 -8.73 -13.38 -14.64
C ASP A 118 -8.99 -14.88 -14.41
#